data_AF-W4M2X2-F1
#
_entry.id   AF-W4M2X2-F1
#
_cell.length_a   1.000
_cell.length_b   1.000
_cell.length_c   1.000
_cell.angle_alpha   90.00
_cell.angle_beta   90.00
_cell.angle_gamma   90.00
#
_symmetry.space_group_name_H-M   'P 1'
#
loop_
_entity.id
_entity.type
_entity.pdbx_description
1 polymer ?
#
loop_
_entity_poly.entity_id
_entity_poly.type
_entity_poly.pdbx_seq_one_letter_code
_entity_poly.pdbx_strand_id
1 'polypeptide(L)'
;MDLNGLPTELEQFVQRKIEEGDYQSPEEAVSAALRLLRKHEDESHGQQPANGHQDPQTRSADDVLQAISNALSTGKPDLARKLALDGANQYPGHDELQKYARVLAPPKVTQAGQLQTPSIRASRKWLRAYGQDYIGQWVAVRDGQLLYASTSFEELSAHIDEAENTFITQVH
;
A
#
# COMPACT_ATOMS: atom_id res chain seq x y z
N MET A 1 5.72 -38.34 -23.86
CA MET A 1 6.28 -36.98 -23.99
C MET A 1 7.70 -37.15 -24.52
N ASP A 2 8.10 -36.42 -25.55
CA ASP A 2 9.45 -36.53 -26.11
C ASP A 2 10.50 -36.03 -25.11
N LEU A 3 11.43 -36.91 -24.73
CA LEU A 3 12.50 -36.64 -23.77
C LEU A 3 13.66 -35.78 -24.35
N ASN A 4 13.58 -35.39 -25.62
CA ASN A 4 14.65 -34.71 -26.38
C ASN A 4 14.91 -33.23 -26.01
N GLY A 5 14.48 -32.79 -24.83
CA GLY A 5 14.63 -31.41 -24.36
C GLY A 5 15.37 -31.28 -23.04
N LEU A 6 15.87 -32.37 -22.47
CA LEU A 6 16.58 -32.34 -21.19
C LEU A 6 18.07 -32.01 -21.40
N PRO A 7 18.67 -31.17 -20.54
CA PRO A 7 20.11 -30.98 -20.52
C PRO A 7 20.84 -32.33 -20.41
N THR A 8 21.87 -32.55 -21.22
CA THR A 8 22.59 -33.83 -21.35
C THR A 8 23.09 -34.39 -20.00
N GLU A 9 23.38 -33.54 -19.04
CA GLU A 9 23.79 -33.94 -17.68
C GLU A 9 22.66 -34.62 -16.90
N LEU A 10 21.42 -34.18 -17.09
CA LEU A 10 20.24 -34.76 -16.43
C LEU A 10 19.85 -36.10 -17.06
N GLU A 11 20.00 -36.24 -18.37
CA GLU A 11 19.78 -37.53 -19.05
C GLU A 11 20.75 -38.60 -18.55
N GLN A 12 22.04 -38.25 -18.41
CA GLN A 12 23.06 -39.18 -17.89
C GLN A 12 22.80 -39.58 -16.43
N PHE A 13 22.31 -38.64 -15.62
CA PHE A 13 21.96 -38.92 -14.22
C PHE A 13 20.76 -39.87 -14.11
N VAL A 14 19.70 -39.61 -14.88
CA VAL A 14 18.49 -40.45 -14.91
C VAL A 14 18.82 -41.85 -15.42
N GLN A 15 19.61 -41.95 -16.48
CA GLN A 15 20.02 -43.23 -17.04
C GLN A 15 20.83 -44.06 -16.05
N ARG A 16 21.78 -43.44 -15.32
CA ARG A 16 22.56 -44.11 -14.27
C ARG A 16 21.68 -44.65 -13.15
N LYS A 17 20.67 -43.88 -12.75
CA LYS A 17 19.75 -44.26 -11.67
C LYS A 17 18.82 -45.41 -12.04
N ILE A 18 18.51 -45.57 -13.32
CA ILE A 18 17.78 -46.73 -13.84
C ILE A 18 18.69 -47.96 -13.87
N GLU A 19 19.96 -47.80 -14.27
CA GLU A 19 20.95 -48.89 -14.26
C GLU A 19 21.27 -49.39 -12.85
N GLU A 20 21.22 -48.50 -11.86
CA GLU A 20 21.32 -48.84 -10.43
C GLU A 20 20.07 -49.55 -9.89
N GLY A 21 18.99 -49.62 -10.68
CA GLY A 21 17.73 -50.29 -10.33
C GLY A 21 16.81 -49.48 -9.42
N ASP A 22 17.15 -48.21 -9.15
CA ASP A 22 16.35 -47.32 -8.29
C ASP A 22 15.02 -46.93 -8.96
N TYR A 23 14.96 -46.96 -10.31
CA TYR A 23 13.77 -46.61 -11.08
C TYR A 23 13.63 -47.50 -12.32
N GLN A 24 12.40 -47.87 -12.66
CA GLN A 24 12.13 -48.77 -13.78
C GLN A 24 12.07 -48.05 -15.13
N SER A 25 11.96 -46.72 -15.11
CA SER A 25 11.93 -45.91 -16.32
C SER A 25 12.38 -44.47 -16.07
N PRO A 26 12.79 -43.74 -17.13
CA PRO A 26 13.13 -42.32 -17.03
C PRO A 26 11.97 -41.46 -16.53
N GLU A 27 10.74 -41.79 -16.94
CA GLU A 27 9.54 -41.05 -16.54
C GLU A 27 9.27 -41.17 -15.04
N GLU A 28 9.52 -42.34 -14.46
CA GLU A 28 9.40 -42.58 -13.02
C GLU A 28 10.44 -41.79 -12.23
N ALA A 29 11.70 -41.78 -12.69
CA ALA A 29 12.77 -41.01 -12.06
C ALA A 29 12.48 -39.50 -12.08
N VAL A 30 12.00 -38.97 -13.21
CA VAL A 30 11.63 -37.55 -13.34
C VAL A 30 10.41 -37.22 -12.48
N SER A 31 9.41 -38.10 -12.44
CA SER A 31 8.22 -37.91 -11.59
C SER A 31 8.57 -37.94 -10.11
N ALA A 32 9.47 -38.83 -9.70
CA ALA A 32 10.00 -38.89 -8.35
C ALA A 32 10.80 -37.63 -8.01
N ALA A 33 11.66 -37.16 -8.93
CA ALA A 33 12.42 -35.92 -8.75
C ALA A 33 11.50 -34.69 -8.63
N LEU A 34 10.46 -34.56 -9.46
CA LEU A 34 9.47 -33.49 -9.36
C LEU A 34 8.68 -33.55 -8.05
N ARG A 35 8.41 -34.77 -7.55
CA ARG A 35 7.74 -34.97 -6.26
C ARG A 35 8.65 -34.58 -5.10
N LEU A 36 9.94 -34.87 -5.20
CA LEU A 36 10.94 -34.45 -4.21
C LEU A 36 11.17 -32.95 -4.24
N LEU A 37 11.26 -32.33 -5.43
CA LEU A 37 11.36 -30.87 -5.57
C LEU A 37 10.15 -30.16 -4.97
N ARG A 38 8.95 -30.66 -5.25
CA ARG A 38 7.72 -30.14 -4.63
C ARG A 38 7.72 -30.30 -3.11
N LYS A 39 8.25 -31.42 -2.61
CA LYS A 39 8.41 -31.65 -1.17
C LYS A 39 9.51 -30.76 -0.54
N HIS A 40 10.52 -30.37 -1.32
CA HIS A 40 11.61 -29.52 -0.87
C HIS A 40 11.26 -28.03 -0.93
N GLU A 41 10.27 -27.60 -1.73
CA GLU A 41 9.69 -26.25 -1.66
C GLU A 41 8.98 -26.02 -0.32
N ASP A 42 8.41 -27.06 0.29
CA ASP A 42 7.86 -27.03 1.66
C ASP A 42 8.96 -27.02 2.74
N GLU A 43 10.13 -27.62 2.49
CA GLU A 43 11.22 -27.75 3.47
C GLU A 43 12.32 -26.65 3.36
N SER A 44 12.34 -25.85 2.30
CA SER A 44 13.36 -24.80 2.09
C SER A 44 13.06 -23.44 2.75
N HIS A 45 11.98 -23.35 3.53
CA HIS A 45 11.71 -22.18 4.41
C HIS A 45 12.39 -22.29 5.80
N GLY A 46 13.34 -23.22 5.97
CA GLY A 46 13.96 -23.55 7.25
C GLY A 46 15.37 -23.01 7.51
N GLN A 47 15.54 -21.69 7.61
CA GLN A 47 16.58 -20.99 8.41
C GLN A 47 16.22 -19.48 8.37
N GLN A 48 15.73 -18.79 9.41
CA GLN A 48 15.98 -18.78 10.87
C GLN A 48 15.09 -17.66 11.50
N PRO A 49 14.92 -17.49 12.84
CA PRO A 49 14.57 -18.40 13.92
C PRO A 49 13.20 -18.09 14.60
N ALA A 50 12.64 -19.13 15.22
CA ALA A 50 11.84 -19.16 16.46
C ALA A 50 11.13 -17.88 16.96
N ASN A 51 9.79 -17.86 16.85
CA ASN A 51 8.96 -17.99 18.05
C ASN A 51 7.49 -18.26 17.70
N GLY A 52 6.91 -19.25 18.39
CA GLY A 52 5.47 -19.38 18.56
C GLY A 52 4.81 -20.43 17.68
N HIS A 53 4.70 -21.65 18.24
CA HIS A 53 3.61 -22.61 18.04
C HIS A 53 2.39 -22.04 17.29
N GLN A 54 2.01 -22.64 16.15
CA GLN A 54 0.68 -22.40 15.59
C GLN A 54 -0.01 -23.70 15.18
N ASP A 55 -1.17 -23.88 15.82
CA ASP A 55 -2.15 -24.94 15.65
C ASP A 55 -2.63 -25.12 14.19
N PRO A 56 -3.04 -26.35 13.80
CA PRO A 56 -3.45 -26.71 12.44
C PRO A 56 -4.85 -26.20 12.01
N GLN A 57 -5.30 -25.05 12.53
CA GLN A 57 -6.59 -24.43 12.20
C GLN A 57 -6.48 -22.92 11.87
N THR A 58 -5.27 -22.36 11.86
CA THR A 58 -5.06 -20.92 11.62
C THR A 58 -4.40 -20.74 10.26
N ARG A 59 -5.11 -20.17 9.27
CA ARG A 59 -4.50 -19.77 7.98
C ARG A 59 -3.27 -18.92 8.30
N SER A 60 -2.08 -19.35 7.91
CA SER A 60 -0.85 -18.63 8.22
C SER A 60 -0.89 -17.21 7.60
N ALA A 61 -0.05 -16.30 8.10
CA ALA A 61 0.07 -14.98 7.49
C ALA A 61 0.45 -15.08 6.00
N ASP A 62 1.26 -16.08 5.64
CA ASP A 62 1.68 -16.37 4.27
C ASP A 62 0.53 -16.84 3.38
N ASP A 63 -0.38 -17.68 3.90
CA ASP A 63 -1.59 -18.10 3.18
C ASP A 63 -2.46 -16.88 2.82
N VAL A 64 -2.53 -15.91 3.73
CA VAL A 64 -3.28 -14.66 3.52
C VAL A 64 -2.59 -13.80 2.47
N LEU A 65 -1.27 -13.69 2.49
CA LEU A 65 -0.49 -12.98 1.46
C LEU A 65 -0.67 -13.60 0.08
N GLN A 66 -0.63 -14.93 -0.01
CA GLN A 66 -0.85 -15.64 -1.27
C GLN A 66 -2.27 -15.43 -1.79
N ALA A 67 -3.27 -15.43 -0.90
CA ALA A 67 -4.64 -15.12 -1.28
C ALA A 67 -4.82 -13.67 -1.79
N ILE A 68 -4.14 -12.70 -1.19
CA ILE A 68 -4.12 -11.30 -1.64
C ILE A 68 -3.50 -11.20 -3.04
N SER A 69 -2.33 -11.81 -3.25
CA SER A 69 -1.63 -11.80 -4.54
C SER A 69 -2.46 -12.44 -5.66
N ASN A 70 -3.11 -13.57 -5.37
CA ASN A 70 -4.02 -14.23 -6.29
C ASN A 70 -5.25 -13.37 -6.62
N ALA A 71 -5.83 -12.70 -5.63
CA ALA A 71 -6.95 -11.80 -5.85
C ALA A 71 -6.57 -10.60 -6.75
N LEU A 72 -5.36 -10.06 -6.61
CA LEU A 72 -4.85 -9.01 -7.49
C LEU A 72 -4.63 -9.53 -8.92
N SER A 73 -3.97 -10.67 -9.06
CA SER A 73 -3.67 -11.29 -10.36
C SER A 73 -4.92 -11.72 -11.13
N THR A 74 -6.01 -12.03 -10.43
CA THR A 74 -7.30 -12.41 -11.03
C THR A 74 -8.26 -11.23 -11.22
N GLY A 75 -7.80 -9.99 -11.02
CA GLY A 75 -8.59 -8.80 -11.25
C GLY A 75 -9.71 -8.59 -10.23
N LYS A 76 -9.53 -9.05 -8.99
CA LYS A 76 -10.48 -8.92 -7.87
C LYS A 76 -9.94 -7.98 -6.78
N PRO A 77 -9.78 -6.68 -7.07
CA PRO A 77 -9.14 -5.72 -6.16
C PRO A 77 -9.93 -5.52 -4.85
N ASP A 78 -11.26 -5.63 -4.86
CA ASP A 78 -12.08 -5.51 -3.64
C ASP A 78 -11.87 -6.70 -2.69
N LEU A 79 -11.71 -7.90 -3.24
CA LEU A 79 -11.38 -9.09 -2.47
C LEU A 79 -9.96 -8.97 -1.88
N ALA A 80 -8.98 -8.54 -2.68
CA ALA A 80 -7.62 -8.32 -2.23
C ALA A 80 -7.55 -7.31 -1.08
N ARG A 81 -8.31 -6.20 -1.19
CA ARG A 81 -8.43 -5.20 -0.13
C ARG A 81 -9.00 -5.77 1.15
N LYS A 82 -10.09 -6.53 1.06
CA LYS A 82 -10.73 -7.15 2.23
C LYS A 82 -9.75 -8.10 2.94
N LEU A 83 -9.10 -8.97 2.16
CA LEU A 83 -8.11 -9.92 2.67
C LEU A 83 -6.91 -9.21 3.32
N ALA A 84 -6.44 -8.11 2.75
CA ALA A 84 -5.34 -7.33 3.30
C ALA A 84 -5.71 -6.65 4.64
N LEU A 85 -6.92 -6.08 4.74
CA LEU A 85 -7.40 -5.47 5.99
C LEU A 85 -7.63 -6.52 7.08
N ASP A 86 -8.31 -7.62 6.75
CA ASP A 86 -8.56 -8.73 7.68
C ASP A 86 -7.24 -9.36 8.12
N GLY A 87 -6.31 -9.58 7.19
CA GLY A 87 -4.96 -10.11 7.45
C GLY A 87 -4.12 -9.22 8.34
N ALA A 88 -4.10 -7.90 8.11
CA ALA A 88 -3.37 -6.95 8.94
C ALA A 88 -3.95 -6.84 10.37
N ASN A 89 -5.27 -7.03 10.53
CA ASN A 89 -5.90 -7.09 11.85
C ASN A 89 -5.56 -8.40 12.59
N GLN A 90 -5.51 -9.51 11.85
CA GLN A 90 -5.24 -10.84 12.41
C GLN A 90 -3.75 -11.06 12.71
N TYR A 91 -2.86 -10.39 11.96
CA TYR A 91 -1.41 -10.46 12.10
C TYR A 91 -0.78 -9.06 12.24
N PRO A 92 -0.92 -8.39 13.41
CA PRO A 92 -0.40 -7.04 13.61
C PRO A 92 1.12 -6.92 13.50
N GLY A 93 1.86 -8.00 13.76
CA GLY A 93 3.32 -8.04 13.69
C GLY A 93 3.91 -8.44 12.33
N HIS A 94 3.08 -8.62 11.30
CA HIS A 94 3.54 -9.08 9.99
C HIS A 94 3.66 -7.90 9.00
N ASP A 95 4.89 -7.46 8.75
CA ASP A 95 5.18 -6.24 7.98
C ASP A 95 4.59 -6.24 6.56
N GLU A 96 4.65 -7.38 5.86
CA GLU A 96 4.08 -7.51 4.51
C GLU A 96 2.56 -7.29 4.50
N LEU A 97 1.82 -7.83 5.48
CA LEU A 97 0.37 -7.67 5.54
C LEU A 97 -0.02 -6.22 5.85
N GLN A 98 0.74 -5.54 6.72
CA GLN A 98 0.58 -4.11 6.98
C GLN A 98 0.81 -3.27 5.71
N LYS A 99 1.83 -3.63 4.94
CA LYS A 99 2.13 -2.98 3.66
C LYS A 99 0.99 -3.14 2.66
N TYR A 100 0.48 -4.37 2.48
CA TYR A 100 -0.65 -4.62 1.59
C TYR A 100 -1.92 -3.89 2.06
N ALA A 101 -2.21 -3.89 3.37
CA ALA A 101 -3.34 -3.15 3.93
C ALA A 101 -3.24 -1.65 3.65
N ARG A 102 -2.05 -1.06 3.77
CA ARG A 102 -1.80 0.35 3.48
C ARG A 102 -1.94 0.69 2.00
N VAL A 103 -1.40 -0.16 1.12
CA VAL A 103 -1.40 0.07 -0.34
C VAL A 103 -2.80 -0.13 -0.93
N LEU A 104 -3.51 -1.15 -0.46
CA LEU A 104 -4.85 -1.50 -0.95
C LEU A 104 -5.97 -0.77 -0.22
N ALA A 105 -5.64 -0.04 0.86
CA ALA A 105 -6.58 0.81 1.58
C ALA A 105 -7.34 1.68 0.56
N PRO A 106 -8.67 1.82 0.74
CA PRO A 106 -9.42 2.73 -0.12
C PRO A 106 -8.77 4.11 -0.01
N PRO A 107 -8.63 4.86 -1.12
CA PRO A 107 -8.17 6.23 -1.06
C PRO A 107 -9.10 6.95 -0.09
N LYS A 108 -8.59 7.27 1.10
CA LYS A 108 -9.29 8.15 2.00
C LYS A 108 -9.28 9.49 1.29
N VAL A 109 -10.43 9.90 0.79
CA VAL A 109 -10.70 11.31 0.63
C VAL A 109 -10.69 11.85 2.05
N THR A 110 -9.51 12.18 2.55
CA THR A 110 -9.42 13.17 3.60
C THR A 110 -10.05 14.39 2.96
N GLN A 111 -11.25 14.76 3.43
CA GLN A 111 -11.60 16.16 3.37
C GLN A 111 -10.50 16.83 4.17
N ALA A 112 -9.44 17.27 3.47
CA ALA A 112 -8.54 18.31 3.96
C ALA A 112 -9.48 19.35 4.54
N GLY A 113 -9.33 19.59 5.85
CA GLY A 113 -10.38 20.00 6.77
C GLY A 113 -11.39 20.89 6.09
N GLN A 114 -12.67 20.55 6.27
CA GLN A 114 -13.83 21.33 5.89
C GLN A 114 -13.55 22.82 6.11
N LEU A 115 -12.92 23.49 5.13
CA LEU A 115 -12.73 24.93 5.14
C LEU A 115 -14.16 25.39 5.20
N GLN A 116 -14.51 26.00 6.33
CA GLN A 116 -15.87 26.37 6.62
C GLN A 116 -16.35 27.18 5.42
N THR A 117 -17.13 26.58 4.54
CA THR A 117 -17.62 27.20 3.31
C THR A 117 -18.39 28.50 3.55
N PRO A 118 -18.96 28.77 4.76
CA PRO A 118 -19.41 30.11 5.12
C PRO A 118 -18.30 31.17 5.10
N SER A 119 -17.11 30.85 5.62
CA SER A 119 -16.02 31.82 5.85
C SER A 119 -15.45 32.36 4.54
N ILE A 120 -15.23 31.49 3.54
CA ILE A 120 -14.70 31.91 2.23
C ILE A 120 -15.71 32.78 1.49
N ARG A 121 -17.01 32.45 1.54
CA ARG A 121 -18.04 33.28 0.90
C ARG A 121 -18.15 34.65 1.57
N ALA A 122 -18.06 34.69 2.90
CA ALA A 122 -18.05 35.92 3.67
C ALA A 122 -16.81 36.78 3.37
N SER A 123 -15.61 36.19 3.36
CA SER A 123 -14.37 36.89 3.01
C SER A 123 -14.36 37.40 1.56
N ARG A 124 -14.90 36.62 0.61
CA ARG A 124 -15.09 37.09 -0.78
C ARG A 124 -16.10 38.23 -0.90
N LYS A 125 -17.17 38.21 -0.08
CA LYS A 125 -18.15 39.31 -0.03
C LYS A 125 -17.51 40.59 0.52
N TRP A 126 -16.69 40.47 1.57
CA TRP A 126 -15.92 41.59 2.10
C TRP A 126 -14.98 42.18 1.05
N LEU A 127 -14.21 41.34 0.35
CA LEU A 127 -13.30 41.79 -0.73
C LEU A 127 -14.03 42.55 -1.84
N ARG A 128 -15.23 42.11 -2.21
CA ARG A 128 -16.06 42.82 -3.21
C ARG A 128 -16.61 44.15 -2.70
N ALA A 129 -16.89 44.27 -1.41
CA ALA A 129 -17.51 45.46 -0.82
C ALA A 129 -16.48 46.52 -0.41
N TYR A 130 -15.31 46.10 0.07
CA TYR A 130 -14.31 46.98 0.68
C TYR A 130 -12.92 46.85 0.05
N GLY A 131 -12.67 45.86 -0.81
CA GLY A 131 -11.34 45.64 -1.38
C GLY A 131 -10.80 46.84 -2.15
N GLN A 132 -11.66 47.66 -2.77
CA GLN A 132 -11.21 48.85 -3.50
C GLN A 132 -10.47 49.88 -2.63
N ASP A 133 -10.73 49.91 -1.32
CA ASP A 133 -10.03 50.82 -0.39
C ASP A 133 -8.62 50.33 -0.01
N TYR A 134 -8.27 49.09 -0.38
CA TYR A 134 -7.02 48.41 -0.01
C TYR A 134 -6.19 47.99 -1.23
N ILE A 135 -6.40 48.61 -2.39
CA ILE A 135 -5.64 48.31 -3.62
C ILE A 135 -4.13 48.45 -3.37
N GLY A 136 -3.37 47.42 -3.75
CA GLY A 136 -1.92 47.34 -3.54
C GLY A 136 -1.52 46.88 -2.13
N GLN A 137 -2.46 46.61 -1.24
CA GLN A 137 -2.20 46.11 0.11
C GLN A 137 -2.52 44.61 0.21
N TRP A 138 -1.77 43.95 1.09
CA TRP A 138 -2.09 42.64 1.61
C TRP A 138 -3.16 42.78 2.67
N VAL A 139 -4.25 42.03 2.51
CA VAL A 139 -5.36 42.01 3.48
C VAL A 139 -5.57 40.59 3.97
N ALA A 140 -5.87 40.47 5.26
CA ALA A 140 -6.25 39.24 5.90
C ALA A 140 -7.68 39.34 6.39
N VAL A 141 -8.52 38.43 5.91
CA VAL A 141 -9.96 38.44 6.15
C VAL A 141 -10.39 37.09 6.70
N ARG A 142 -11.08 37.11 7.83
CA ARG A 142 -11.64 35.91 8.47
C ARG A 142 -13.13 36.12 8.68
N ASP A 143 -13.93 35.17 8.21
CA ASP A 143 -15.39 35.20 8.32
C ASP A 143 -16.04 36.52 7.84
N GLY A 144 -15.44 37.18 6.84
CA GLY A 144 -15.92 38.46 6.31
C GLY A 144 -15.56 39.70 7.14
N GLN A 145 -14.61 39.59 8.08
CA GLN A 145 -14.04 40.70 8.83
C GLN A 145 -12.57 40.88 8.49
N LEU A 146 -12.15 42.13 8.31
CA LEU A 146 -10.73 42.48 8.17
C LEU A 146 -10.03 42.27 9.50
N LEU A 147 -9.03 41.41 9.52
CA LEU A 147 -8.13 41.22 10.66
C LEU A 147 -6.98 42.22 10.61
N TYR A 148 -6.32 42.31 9.45
CA TYR A 148 -5.16 43.18 9.27
C TYR A 148 -4.99 43.55 7.80
N ALA A 149 -4.43 44.74 7.55
CA ALA A 149 -4.03 45.22 6.23
C ALA A 149 -2.63 45.84 6.31
N SER A 150 -1.75 45.49 5.39
CA SER A 150 -0.41 46.10 5.27
C SER A 150 0.04 46.12 3.82
N THR A 151 0.96 47.02 3.49
CA THR A 151 1.66 47.02 2.19
C THR A 151 2.69 45.90 2.08
N SER A 152 3.03 45.22 3.18
CA SER A 152 3.98 44.11 3.23
C SER A 152 3.34 42.81 3.71
N PHE A 153 3.64 41.71 3.02
CA PHE A 153 3.24 40.37 3.45
C PHE A 153 3.87 39.97 4.78
N GLU A 154 5.13 40.34 5.02
CA GLU A 154 5.89 39.97 6.22
C GLU A 154 5.31 40.62 7.49
N GLU A 155 4.93 41.89 7.39
CA GLU A 155 4.24 42.60 8.49
C GLU A 155 2.87 41.99 8.75
N LEU A 156 2.14 41.62 7.69
CA LEU A 156 0.85 40.98 7.80
C LEU A 156 0.96 39.58 8.44
N SER A 157 1.93 38.76 8.04
CA SER A 157 2.13 37.42 8.60
C SER A 157 2.64 37.47 10.05
N ALA A 158 3.35 38.52 10.45
CA ALA A 158 3.78 38.71 11.83
C ALA A 158 2.62 39.06 12.78
N HIS A 159 1.55 39.66 12.26
CA HIS A 159 0.36 40.06 13.02
C HIS A 159 -0.76 39.03 13.03
N ILE A 160 -0.64 37.96 12.24
CA ILE A 160 -1.64 36.91 12.11
C ILE A 160 -1.04 35.64 12.69
N ASP A 161 -1.56 35.21 13.84
CA ASP A 161 -1.36 33.83 14.29
C ASP A 161 -1.86 32.91 13.18
N GLU A 162 -1.11 31.85 12.88
CA GLU A 162 -1.37 30.84 11.84
C GLU A 162 -2.61 29.98 12.19
N ALA A 163 -3.72 30.66 12.46
CA ALA A 163 -4.98 30.13 12.86
C ALA A 163 -5.74 29.68 11.61
N GLU A 164 -6.18 28.43 11.66
CA GLU A 164 -7.03 27.81 10.65
C GLU A 164 -8.19 28.76 10.27
N ASN A 165 -8.38 28.98 8.96
CA ASN A 165 -9.43 29.81 8.32
C ASN A 165 -9.16 31.31 8.07
N THR A 166 -7.92 31.79 8.14
CA THR A 166 -7.59 33.15 7.67
C THR A 166 -7.35 33.20 6.16
N PHE A 167 -8.07 34.05 5.42
CA PHE A 167 -7.86 34.27 3.98
C PHE A 167 -6.94 35.47 3.77
N ILE A 168 -5.74 35.22 3.27
CA ILE A 168 -4.74 36.26 2.96
C ILE A 168 -4.70 36.47 1.45
N THR A 169 -4.84 37.70 0.99
CA THR A 169 -4.74 38.03 -0.44
C THR A 169 -4.18 39.43 -0.66
N GLN A 170 -3.49 39.63 -1.78
CA GLN A 170 -3.13 40.95 -2.25
C GLN A 170 -4.28 41.49 -3.11
N VAL A 171 -4.74 42.69 -2.80
CA VAL A 171 -5.74 43.37 -3.62
C VAL A 171 -5.03 44.04 -4.79
N HIS A 172 -5.49 43.75 -6.02
CA HIS A 172 -5.02 44.36 -7.26
C HIS A 172 -6.07 45.30 -7.86
#